data_AF-A0AAV3UB51-F1
#
_entry.id   AF-A0AAV3UB51-F1
#
_cell.length_a   1.000
_cell.length_b   1.000
_cell.length_c   1.000
_cell.angle_alpha   90.00
_cell.angle_beta   90.00
_cell.angle_gamma   90.00
#
_symmetry.space_group_name_H-M   'P 1'
#
loop_
_entity.id
_entity.type
_entity.pdbx_description
1 polymer ?
#
loop_
_entity_poly.entity_id
_entity_poly.type
_entity_poly.pdbx_seq_one_letter_code
_entity_poly.pdbx_strand_id
1 'polypeptide(L)'
;MTNEIDRIVAEVSSWDGIEAKAHRFGGTEFRLGPREVGHVHEWGILDIAFPRRVRDQLVDEGKTGAHHIYPESGWTTFRVGETGTLDDALWLLRLSYLSHAKIVQKSAKNAGKAAPTSLDVESELANLEPSEELRAVL
;
A
#
# COMPACT_ATOMS: atom_id res chain seq x y z
N MET A 1 9.24 -4.71 -17.14
CA MET A 1 7.78 -4.64 -16.99
C MET A 1 7.15 -5.94 -16.52
N THR A 2 6.93 -6.99 -17.33
CA THR A 2 6.26 -8.24 -16.84
C THR A 2 6.94 -8.86 -15.62
N ASN A 3 8.28 -8.96 -15.62
CA ASN A 3 9.06 -9.47 -14.49
C ASN A 3 8.88 -8.60 -13.20
N GLU A 4 8.81 -7.27 -13.32
CA GLU A 4 8.62 -6.41 -12.15
C GLU A 4 7.23 -6.57 -11.55
N ILE A 5 6.21 -6.71 -12.39
CA ILE A 5 4.83 -6.94 -11.96
C ILE A 5 4.71 -8.30 -11.28
N ASP A 6 5.27 -9.35 -11.88
CA ASP A 6 5.28 -10.69 -11.29
C ASP A 6 5.97 -10.69 -9.92
N ARG A 7 7.06 -9.93 -9.77
CA ARG A 7 7.75 -9.75 -8.49
C ARG A 7 6.91 -9.00 -7.47
N ILE A 8 6.20 -7.92 -7.87
CA ILE A 8 5.26 -7.22 -6.99
C ILE A 8 4.16 -8.17 -6.52
N VAL A 9 3.55 -8.90 -7.45
CA VAL A 9 2.48 -9.86 -7.13
C VAL A 9 2.99 -10.94 -6.19
N ALA A 10 4.14 -11.56 -6.48
CA ALA A 10 4.71 -12.61 -5.64
C ALA A 10 5.05 -12.11 -4.23
N GLU A 11 5.72 -10.95 -4.13
CA GLU A 11 6.14 -10.37 -2.85
C GLU A 11 4.92 -9.98 -1.99
N VAL A 12 4.00 -9.19 -2.54
CA VAL A 12 2.86 -8.65 -1.78
C VAL A 12 1.88 -9.76 -1.39
N SER A 13 1.71 -10.78 -2.23
CA SER A 13 0.89 -11.95 -1.90
C SER A 13 1.47 -12.81 -0.78
N SER A 14 2.75 -12.64 -0.44
CA SER A 14 3.39 -13.36 0.66
C SER A 14 3.17 -12.70 2.02
N TRP A 15 2.68 -11.46 2.05
CA TRP A 15 2.52 -10.72 3.29
C TRP A 15 1.34 -11.26 4.11
N ASP A 16 1.52 -11.27 5.44
CA ASP A 16 0.56 -11.82 6.39
C ASP A 16 -0.83 -11.16 6.25
N GLY A 17 -1.85 -11.98 6.02
CA GLY A 17 -3.23 -11.52 5.87
C GLY A 17 -3.57 -10.84 4.53
N ILE A 18 -2.66 -10.83 3.54
CA ILE A 18 -2.98 -10.38 2.18
C ILE A 18 -3.71 -11.47 1.39
N GLU A 19 -4.82 -11.07 0.77
CA GLU A 19 -5.48 -11.83 -0.30
C GLU A 19 -5.23 -11.12 -1.64
N ALA A 20 -4.62 -11.82 -2.60
CA ALA A 20 -4.48 -11.36 -3.97
C ALA A 20 -5.64 -11.86 -4.85
N LYS A 21 -6.27 -10.96 -5.62
CA LYS A 21 -7.42 -11.27 -6.50
C LYS A 21 -7.27 -10.58 -7.84
N ALA A 22 -7.96 -11.10 -8.85
CA ALA A 22 -8.07 -10.41 -10.13
C ALA A 22 -8.82 -9.09 -9.95
N HIS A 23 -8.25 -7.98 -10.41
CA HIS A 23 -8.87 -6.67 -10.35
C HIS A 23 -9.84 -6.49 -11.52
N ARG A 24 -11.00 -5.87 -11.27
CA ARG A 24 -12.11 -5.77 -12.25
C ARG A 24 -11.78 -5.02 -13.54
N PHE A 25 -10.70 -4.24 -13.54
CA PHE A 25 -10.21 -3.48 -14.69
C PHE A 25 -8.93 -4.05 -15.30
N GLY A 26 -8.61 -5.31 -14.99
CA GLY A 26 -7.33 -5.92 -15.29
C GLY A 26 -6.32 -5.70 -14.16
N GLY A 27 -5.35 -6.62 -14.05
CA GLY A 27 -4.34 -6.60 -12.99
C GLY A 27 -4.70 -7.41 -11.74
N THR A 28 -3.92 -7.21 -10.68
CA THR A 28 -4.03 -7.92 -9.40
C THR A 28 -4.29 -6.91 -8.28
N GLU A 29 -5.39 -7.09 -7.54
CA GLU A 29 -5.70 -6.34 -6.31
C GLU A 29 -5.21 -7.07 -5.06
N PHE A 30 -4.71 -6.33 -4.09
CA PHE A 30 -4.23 -6.84 -2.80
C PHE A 30 -5.11 -6.31 -1.66
N ARG A 31 -5.67 -7.23 -0.86
CA ARG A 31 -6.59 -6.88 0.22
C ARG A 31 -6.11 -7.39 1.57
N LEU A 32 -6.23 -6.55 2.59
CA LEU A 32 -6.09 -6.92 4.01
C LEU A 32 -7.50 -6.93 4.64
N GLY A 33 -8.12 -8.11 4.68
CA GLY A 33 -9.52 -8.25 5.06
C GLY A 33 -10.43 -7.38 4.18
N PRO A 34 -11.24 -6.46 4.75
CA PRO A 34 -12.13 -5.63 3.95
C PRO A 34 -11.42 -4.48 3.21
N ARG A 35 -10.16 -4.16 3.56
CA ARG A 35 -9.44 -3.00 3.02
C ARG A 35 -8.56 -3.39 1.85
N GLU A 36 -8.59 -2.57 0.80
CA GLU A 36 -7.64 -2.69 -0.31
C GLU A 36 -6.37 -1.90 0.03
N VAL A 37 -5.22 -2.53 -0.18
CA VAL A 37 -3.89 -1.92 0.00
C VAL A 37 -3.48 -1.20 -1.28
N GLY A 38 -3.76 -1.82 -2.42
CA GLY A 38 -3.55 -1.30 -3.76
C GLY A 38 -3.75 -2.40 -4.80
N HIS A 39 -3.55 -2.05 -6.06
CA HIS A 39 -3.57 -3.00 -7.17
C HIS A 39 -2.57 -2.61 -8.25
N VAL A 40 -2.01 -3.62 -8.91
CA VAL A 40 -1.06 -3.46 -10.01
C VAL A 40 -1.70 -3.92 -11.32
N HIS A 41 -1.65 -3.06 -12.34
CA HIS A 41 -2.08 -3.37 -13.71
C HIS A 41 -0.93 -4.04 -14.48
N GLU A 42 -1.28 -4.81 -15.51
CA GLU A 42 -0.33 -5.58 -16.35
C GLU A 42 0.72 -4.72 -17.09
N TRP A 43 0.58 -3.40 -17.06
CA TRP A 43 1.45 -2.46 -17.77
C TRP A 43 2.29 -1.60 -16.81
N GLY A 44 2.35 -1.98 -15.52
CA GLY A 44 3.22 -1.33 -14.53
C GLY A 44 2.62 -0.09 -13.85
N ILE A 45 1.31 0.12 -14.00
CA ILE A 45 0.57 1.12 -13.22
C ILE A 45 0.18 0.50 -11.89
N LEU A 46 0.51 1.17 -10.80
CA LEU A 46 0.25 0.75 -9.45
C LEU A 46 -0.60 1.82 -8.75
N ASP A 47 -1.85 1.48 -8.48
CA ASP A 47 -2.76 2.36 -7.74
C ASP A 47 -2.79 1.90 -6.28
N ILE A 48 -2.50 2.81 -5.35
CA ILE A 48 -2.26 2.48 -3.93
C ILE A 48 -3.21 3.31 -3.06
N ALA A 49 -3.85 2.66 -2.09
CA ALA A 49 -4.82 3.28 -1.20
C ALA A 49 -4.19 3.66 0.14
N PHE A 50 -4.17 4.94 0.48
CA PHE A 50 -3.66 5.41 1.77
C PHE A 50 -4.74 6.17 2.56
N PRO A 51 -4.60 6.28 3.90
CA PRO A 51 -5.26 7.35 4.65
C PRO A 51 -4.90 8.71 4.05
N ARG A 52 -5.87 9.63 3.92
CA ARG A 52 -5.67 10.90 3.18
C ARG A 52 -4.45 11.70 3.64
N ARG A 53 -4.19 11.78 4.96
CA ARG A 53 -3.02 12.52 5.48
C ARG A 53 -1.68 11.91 5.06
N VAL A 54 -1.58 10.58 5.07
CA VAL A 54 -0.40 9.84 4.58
C VAL A 54 -0.24 10.07 3.09
N ARG A 55 -1.33 9.96 2.34
CA ARG A 55 -1.36 10.23 0.90
C ARG A 55 -0.83 11.62 0.57
N ASP A 56 -1.35 12.65 1.25
CA ASP A 56 -1.01 14.04 0.95
C ASP A 56 0.48 14.29 1.20
N GLN A 57 1.03 13.73 2.28
CA GLN A 57 2.46 13.82 2.58
C GLN A 57 3.32 13.09 1.54
N LEU A 58 2.92 11.89 1.08
CA LEU A 58 3.64 11.15 0.04
C LEU A 58 3.69 11.89 -1.30
N VAL A 59 2.61 12.61 -1.64
CA VAL A 59 2.55 13.44 -2.85
C VAL A 59 3.40 14.70 -2.70
N ASP A 60 3.37 15.35 -1.53
CA ASP A 60 4.20 16.52 -1.23
C ASP A 60 5.71 16.20 -1.30
N GLU A 61 6.10 15.02 -0.79
CA GLU A 61 7.48 14.51 -0.88
C GLU A 61 7.88 13.99 -2.27
N GLY A 62 6.95 13.96 -3.23
CA GLY A 62 7.19 13.45 -4.57
C GLY A 62 7.45 11.94 -4.64
N LYS A 63 7.06 11.17 -3.61
CA LYS A 63 7.20 9.70 -3.58
C LYS A 63 6.23 9.01 -4.55
N THR A 64 5.09 9.62 -4.81
CA THR A 64 4.06 9.13 -5.73
C THR A 64 3.17 10.28 -6.21
N GLY A 65 2.34 10.05 -7.22
CA GLY A 65 1.40 11.05 -7.75
C GLY A 65 -0.03 10.87 -7.24
N ALA A 66 -0.82 11.94 -7.29
CA ALA A 66 -2.27 11.84 -7.06
C ALA A 66 -2.91 10.86 -8.06
N HIS A 67 -3.94 10.13 -7.62
CA HIS A 67 -4.63 9.19 -8.52
C HIS A 67 -5.24 9.89 -9.73
N HIS A 68 -4.94 9.40 -10.93
CA HIS A 68 -5.26 10.10 -12.18
C HIS A 68 -6.77 10.27 -12.45
N ILE A 69 -7.62 9.38 -11.93
CA ILE A 69 -9.10 9.48 -12.04
C ILE A 69 -9.73 10.12 -10.80
N TYR A 70 -9.12 9.93 -9.63
CA TYR A 70 -9.70 10.27 -8.33
C TYR A 70 -8.73 11.13 -7.51
N PRO A 71 -8.32 12.30 -8.04
CA PRO A 71 -7.21 13.09 -7.51
C PRO A 71 -7.48 13.75 -6.16
N GLU A 72 -8.69 13.63 -5.60
CA GLU A 72 -9.03 14.12 -4.26
C GLU A 72 -9.17 12.97 -3.23
N SER A 73 -9.13 11.72 -3.68
CA SER A 73 -9.24 10.55 -2.82
C SER A 73 -7.92 10.21 -2.10
N GLY A 74 -7.95 9.24 -1.19
CA GLY A 74 -6.72 8.69 -0.59
C GLY A 74 -5.88 7.83 -1.54
N TRP A 75 -6.31 7.66 -2.81
CA TRP A 75 -5.58 6.91 -3.80
C TRP A 75 -4.44 7.71 -4.43
N THR A 76 -3.38 7.01 -4.77
CA THR A 76 -2.23 7.49 -5.55
C THR A 76 -2.03 6.61 -6.77
N THR A 77 -1.43 7.15 -7.84
CA THR A 77 -0.96 6.36 -8.98
C THR A 77 0.56 6.45 -9.06
N PHE A 78 1.23 5.31 -9.04
CA PHE A 78 2.67 5.15 -9.26
C PHE A 78 2.91 4.32 -10.52
N ARG A 79 3.89 4.70 -11.34
CA ARG A 79 4.31 3.94 -12.53
C ARG A 79 5.72 3.39 -12.34
N VAL A 80 5.83 2.08 -12.30
CA VAL A 80 7.12 1.38 -12.16
C VAL A 80 7.93 1.57 -13.44
N GLY A 81 9.19 1.97 -13.30
CA GLY A 81 10.12 2.25 -14.41
C GLY A 81 10.01 3.66 -15.00
N GLU A 82 8.95 4.42 -14.70
CA GLU A 82 8.79 5.82 -15.13
C GLU A 82 8.97 6.78 -13.95
N THR A 83 8.16 6.62 -12.90
CA THR A 83 8.20 7.45 -11.69
C THR A 83 9.23 6.97 -10.66
N GLY A 84 9.64 5.70 -10.74
CA GLY A 84 10.61 5.13 -9.82
C GLY A 84 10.82 3.64 -10.05
N THR A 85 11.45 2.97 -9.09
CA THR A 85 11.91 1.59 -9.20
C THR A 85 10.91 0.57 -8.63
N LEU A 86 11.22 -0.72 -8.79
CA LEU A 86 10.52 -1.80 -8.11
C LEU A 86 10.59 -1.66 -6.58
N ASP A 87 11.74 -1.24 -6.05
CA ASP A 87 11.92 -1.12 -4.60
C ASP A 87 11.06 0.03 -4.05
N ASP A 88 10.93 1.13 -4.78
CA ASP A 88 10.01 2.22 -4.43
C ASP A 88 8.54 1.75 -4.42
N ALA A 89 8.16 0.94 -5.41
CA ALA A 89 6.81 0.37 -5.49
C ALA A 89 6.49 -0.56 -4.30
N LEU A 90 7.43 -1.45 -3.95
CA LEU A 90 7.30 -2.35 -2.81
C LEU A 90 7.28 -1.59 -1.49
N TRP A 91 8.10 -0.55 -1.36
CA TRP A 91 8.11 0.32 -0.19
C TRP A 91 6.77 1.03 0.00
N LEU A 92 6.20 1.61 -1.07
CA LEU A 92 4.89 2.27 -1.03
C LEU A 92 3.76 1.29 -0.65
N LEU A 93 3.77 0.09 -1.23
CA LEU A 93 2.79 -0.95 -0.90
C LEU A 93 2.93 -1.42 0.55
N ARG A 94 4.17 -1.56 1.04
CA ARG A 94 4.43 -1.98 2.42
C ARG A 94 3.94 -0.93 3.40
N LEU A 95 4.16 0.35 3.10
CA LEU A 95 3.63 1.46 3.89
C LEU A 95 2.10 1.47 3.92
N SER A 96 1.45 1.26 2.78
CA SER A 96 -0.02 1.15 2.69
C SER A 96 -0.52 -0.03 3.52
N TYR A 97 0.09 -1.20 3.36
CA TYR A 97 -0.24 -2.41 4.11
C TYR A 97 -0.16 -2.18 5.62
N LEU A 98 0.95 -1.61 6.11
CA LEU A 98 1.15 -1.33 7.53
C LEU A 98 0.17 -0.27 8.06
N SER A 99 -0.12 0.77 7.28
CA SER A 99 -1.13 1.79 7.62
C SER A 99 -2.51 1.15 7.81
N HIS A 100 -2.92 0.25 6.92
CA HIS A 100 -4.19 -0.46 7.04
C HIS A 100 -4.16 -1.49 8.17
N ALA A 101 -3.04 -2.21 8.36
CA ALA A 101 -2.86 -3.14 9.46
C ALA A 101 -3.04 -2.47 10.82
N LYS A 102 -2.44 -1.29 11.02
CA LYS A 102 -2.62 -0.46 12.24
C LYS A 102 -4.10 -0.17 12.51
N ILE A 103 -4.84 0.26 11.48
CA ILE A 103 -6.26 0.59 11.60
C ILE A 103 -7.09 -0.67 11.89
N VAL A 104 -6.81 -1.79 11.22
CA VAL A 104 -7.56 -3.03 11.41
C VAL A 104 -7.26 -3.65 12.78
N GLN A 105 -6.00 -3.68 13.23
CA GLN A 105 -5.62 -4.15 14.56
C GLN A 105 -6.30 -3.33 15.65
N LYS A 106 -6.29 -2.00 15.54
CA LYS A 106 -7.01 -1.11 16.48
C LYS A 106 -8.51 -1.41 16.49
N SER A 107 -9.11 -1.60 15.32
CA SER A 107 -10.55 -1.91 15.20
C SER A 107 -10.90 -3.28 15.78
N ALA A 108 -10.07 -4.29 15.52
CA ALA A 108 -10.24 -5.65 16.04
C ALA A 108 -10.11 -5.68 17.57
N LYS A 109 -9.11 -4.99 18.14
CA LYS A 109 -8.94 -4.82 19.59
C LYS A 109 -10.17 -4.18 20.23
N ASN A 110 -10.69 -3.10 19.64
CA ASN A 110 -11.89 -2.44 20.14
C ASN A 110 -13.14 -3.33 20.09
N ALA A 111 -13.21 -4.25 19.12
CA ALA A 111 -14.31 -5.20 18.96
C ALA A 111 -14.12 -6.53 19.70
N GLY A 112 -13.01 -6.73 20.42
CA GLY A 112 -12.68 -8.00 21.07
C GLY A 112 -12.46 -9.17 20.09
N LYS A 113 -12.05 -8.88 18.85
CA LYS A 113 -11.81 -9.89 17.80
C LYS A 113 -10.31 -10.02 17.51
N ALA A 114 -9.91 -11.16 16.96
CA ALA A 114 -8.57 -11.34 16.41
C ALA A 114 -8.36 -10.43 15.19
N ALA A 115 -7.16 -9.84 15.09
CA ALA A 115 -6.76 -9.07 13.91
C ALA A 115 -6.37 -10.03 12.76
N PRO A 116 -6.52 -9.60 11.50
CA PRO A 116 -6.12 -10.42 10.35
C PRO A 116 -4.60 -10.51 10.15
N THR A 117 -3.81 -9.74 10.90
CA THR A 117 -2.36 -9.86 10.95
C THR A 117 -1.86 -9.77 12.38
N SER A 118 -0.83 -10.56 12.68
CA SER A 118 -0.16 -10.63 13.98
C SER A 118 1.12 -9.78 14.06
N LEU A 119 1.45 -9.04 13.00
CA LEU A 119 2.66 -8.24 12.91
C LEU A 119 2.74 -7.15 13.99
N ASP A 120 3.96 -6.89 14.45
CA ASP A 120 4.29 -5.67 15.18
C ASP A 120 4.40 -4.50 14.20
N VAL A 121 3.26 -3.88 13.93
CA VAL A 121 3.13 -2.82 12.91
C VAL A 121 4.00 -1.60 13.23
N GLU A 122 4.18 -1.26 14.50
CA GLU A 122 4.99 -0.09 14.88
C GLU A 122 6.48 -0.32 14.58
N SER A 123 6.99 -1.51 14.93
CA SER A 123 8.37 -1.89 14.60
C SER A 123 8.61 -1.97 13.08
N GLU A 124 7.66 -2.54 12.34
CA GLU A 124 7.73 -2.63 10.88
C GLU A 124 7.68 -1.25 10.19
N LEU A 125 6.86 -0.32 10.70
CA LEU A 125 6.83 1.06 10.19
C LEU A 125 8.14 1.80 10.46
N ALA A 126 8.78 1.55 11.61
CA ALA A 126 10.09 2.12 11.92
C ALA A 126 11.17 1.59 10.96
N ASN A 127 11.13 0.30 10.62
CA ASN A 127 12.08 -0.33 9.69
C ASN A 127 11.93 0.16 8.24
N LEU A 128 10.81 0.76 7.87
CA LEU A 128 10.66 1.41 6.56
C LEU A 128 11.41 2.74 6.45
N GLU A 129 11.93 3.26 7.57
CA GLU A 129 12.64 4.54 7.64
C GLU A 129 11.92 5.71 6.93
N PRO A 130 10.61 5.94 7.12
CA PRO A 130 9.92 7.08 6.51
C PRO A 130 10.52 8.41 6.98
N SER A 131 10.32 9.50 6.22
CA SER A 131 10.70 10.86 6.64
C SER A 131 10.07 11.24 7.99
N GLU A 132 10.59 12.26 8.67
CA GLU A 132 10.00 12.71 9.93
C GLU A 132 8.57 13.23 9.75
N GLU A 133 8.33 13.93 8.63
CA GLU A 133 7.03 14.46 8.26
C GLU A 133 6.01 13.35 7.98
N LEU A 134 6.44 12.29 7.28
CA LEU A 134 5.60 11.11 7.04
C LEU A 134 5.34 10.31 8.31
N ARG A 135 6.33 10.16 9.20
CA ARG A 135 6.15 9.56 10.53
C ARG A 135 5.08 10.27 11.34
N ALA A 136 5.01 11.60 11.25
CA ALA A 136 4.05 12.39 12.01
C ALA A 136 2.58 12.15 11.61
N VAL A 137 2.33 11.53 10.44
CA VAL A 137 0.97 11.29 9.90
C VAL A 137 0.56 9.82 9.81
N LEU A 138 1.43 8.87 10.19
CA LEU A 138 1.19 7.41 10.23
C LEU A 138 0.50 6.93 11.52
#